data_AF-A0A069D0Z2-F1
#
_entry.id   AF-A0A069D0Z2-F1
#
_cell.length_a   1.000
_cell.length_b   1.000
_cell.length_c   1.000
_cell.angle_alpha   90.00
_cell.angle_beta   90.00
_cell.angle_gamma   90.00
#
_symmetry.space_group_name_H-M   'P 1'
#
loop_
_entity.id
_entity.type
_entity.pdbx_description
1 polymer ?
#
loop_
_entity_poly.entity_id
_entity_poly.type
_entity_poly.pdbx_seq_one_letter_code
_entity_poly.pdbx_strand_id
1 'polypeptide(L)'
;MAVISRGQITIVDLNDGKSINLYLGSNVATTQIFNKENSSYVPNWTASPFLVITPEVYVTGVGTNQVSRLKGVPVWKINGSTTIATFGATAAR
;
A
#
# COMPACT_ATOMS: atom_id res chain seq x y z
N MET A 1 -4.80 -13.49 15.54
CA MET A 1 -4.08 -13.08 14.32
C MET A 1 -4.99 -12.12 13.57
N ALA A 2 -4.84 -10.82 13.82
CA ALA A 2 -5.72 -9.82 13.20
C ALA A 2 -5.34 -9.66 11.73
N VAL A 3 -6.33 -9.71 10.85
CA VAL A 3 -6.12 -9.36 9.44
C VAL A 3 -5.81 -7.87 9.39
N ILE A 4 -4.54 -7.54 9.17
CA ILE A 4 -4.12 -6.22 8.72
C ILE A 4 -4.44 -6.21 7.22
N SER A 5 -5.30 -5.29 6.76
CA SER A 5 -5.90 -5.37 5.42
C SER A 5 -4.85 -5.48 4.30
N ARG A 6 -5.19 -6.27 3.28
CA ARG A 6 -4.35 -6.52 2.11
C ARG A 6 -4.57 -5.43 1.08
N GLY A 7 -3.89 -4.30 1.23
CA GLY A 7 -3.70 -3.27 0.19
C GLY A 7 -4.96 -2.60 -0.39
N GLN A 8 -6.15 -2.88 0.15
CA GLN A 8 -7.42 -2.35 -0.33
C GLN A 8 -8.37 -2.05 0.83
N ILE A 9 -9.14 -0.97 0.69
CA ILE A 9 -10.30 -0.65 1.51
C ILE A 9 -11.44 -0.26 0.57
N THR A 10 -12.64 -0.82 0.80
CA THR A 10 -13.85 -0.49 0.04
C THR A 10 -14.92 0.03 0.98
N ILE A 11 -15.51 1.17 0.65
CA ILE A 11 -16.66 1.75 1.33
C ILE A 11 -17.81 1.74 0.32
N VAL A 12 -18.97 1.23 0.72
CA VAL A 12 -20.17 1.17 -0.12
C VAL A 12 -21.28 1.95 0.57
N ASP A 13 -21.91 2.85 -0.17
CA ASP A 13 -23.22 3.38 0.19
C ASP A 13 -24.28 2.33 -0.19
N LEU A 14 -24.99 1.83 0.82
CA LEU A 14 -26.00 0.78 0.66
C LEU A 14 -27.33 1.32 0.12
N ASN A 15 -27.53 2.64 0.10
CA ASN A 15 -28.77 3.26 -0.37
C ASN A 15 -28.78 3.47 -1.88
N ASP A 16 -27.64 3.85 -2.49
CA ASP A 16 -27.53 4.15 -3.93
C ASP A 16 -26.50 3.28 -4.68
N GLY A 17 -25.82 2.37 -3.98
CA GLY A 17 -24.86 1.44 -4.54
C GLY A 17 -23.54 2.09 -5.01
N LYS A 18 -23.29 3.36 -4.67
CA LYS A 18 -21.98 3.97 -4.93
C LYS A 18 -20.93 3.36 -4.02
N SER A 19 -19.76 3.07 -4.58
CA SER A 19 -18.62 2.62 -3.78
C SER A 19 -17.38 3.46 -4.05
N ILE A 20 -16.56 3.56 -3.02
CA ILE A 20 -15.23 4.16 -3.04
C ILE A 20 -14.25 3.04 -2.71
N ASN A 21 -13.28 2.84 -3.59
CA ASN A 21 -12.23 1.85 -3.44
C ASN A 21 -10.89 2.57 -3.31
N LEU A 22 -10.20 2.35 -2.20
CA LEU A 22 -8.82 2.76 -1.97
C LEU A 22 -7.93 1.54 -2.21
N TYR A 23 -6.87 1.73 -3.01
CA TYR A 23 -5.85 0.72 -3.27
C TYR A 23 -4.46 1.26 -2.94
N LEU A 24 -3.53 0.36 -2.64
CA LEU A 24 -2.11 0.63 -2.49
C LEU A 24 -1.36 -0.02 -3.66
N GLY A 25 -0.92 0.82 -4.61
CA GLY A 25 -0.04 0.43 -5.71
C GLY A 25 1.43 0.36 -5.26
N SER A 26 2.23 -0.39 -6.00
CA SER A 26 3.68 -0.55 -5.76
C SER A 26 4.44 -0.40 -7.08
N ASN A 27 5.61 0.27 -7.05
CA ASN A 27 6.50 0.37 -8.22
C ASN A 27 7.27 -0.93 -8.52
N VAL A 28 7.32 -1.86 -7.58
CA VAL A 28 7.98 -3.17 -7.69
C VAL A 28 7.02 -4.28 -7.28
N ALA A 29 7.35 -5.55 -7.55
CA ALA A 29 6.52 -6.67 -7.15
C ALA A 29 6.27 -6.68 -5.63
N THR A 30 5.02 -6.95 -5.24
CA THR A 30 4.55 -6.97 -3.84
C THR A 30 4.93 -8.22 -3.08
N THR A 31 5.49 -9.22 -3.77
CA THR A 31 6.01 -10.45 -3.20
C THR A 31 7.53 -10.46 -3.34
N GLN A 32 8.23 -10.73 -2.24
CA GLN A 32 9.66 -10.99 -2.26
C GLN A 32 9.95 -12.48 -2.17
N ILE A 33 10.96 -12.93 -2.92
CA ILE A 33 11.51 -14.27 -2.85
C ILE A 33 12.89 -14.17 -2.20
N PHE A 34 13.11 -14.94 -1.13
CA PHE A 34 14.41 -15.05 -0.49
C PHE A 34 15.26 -16.12 -1.19
N ASN A 35 16.44 -15.73 -1.67
CA ASN A 35 17.45 -16.63 -2.19
C ASN A 35 18.45 -16.96 -1.08
N LYS A 36 18.54 -18.25 -0.74
CA LYS A 36 19.43 -18.76 0.33
C LYS A 36 20.90 -18.79 -0.08
N GLU A 37 21.21 -18.92 -1.37
CA GLU A 37 22.59 -19.04 -1.88
C GLU A 37 23.39 -17.74 -1.67
N ASN A 38 22.72 -16.59 -1.80
CA ASN A 38 23.34 -15.27 -1.67
C ASN A 38 22.70 -14.40 -0.57
N SER A 39 21.83 -14.98 0.25
CA SER A 39 21.11 -14.30 1.35
C SER A 39 20.44 -12.99 0.92
N SER A 40 19.77 -12.99 -0.24
CA SER A 40 19.17 -11.79 -0.83
C SER A 40 17.68 -11.95 -1.11
N TYR A 41 16.95 -10.83 -1.17
CA TYR A 41 15.54 -10.79 -1.57
C TYR A 41 15.39 -10.24 -2.98
N VAL A 42 14.51 -10.85 -3.78
CA VAL A 42 14.13 -10.38 -5.12
C VAL A 42 12.61 -10.14 -5.17
N PRO A 43 12.15 -8.91 -5.49
CA PRO A 43 12.94 -7.68 -5.65
C PRO A 43 13.50 -7.19 -4.31
N ASN A 44 14.63 -6.49 -4.35
CA ASN A 44 15.19 -5.87 -3.15
C ASN A 44 14.55 -4.49 -2.90
N TRP A 45 13.63 -4.42 -1.93
CA TRP A 45 12.93 -3.18 -1.57
C TRP A 45 13.81 -2.11 -0.91
N THR A 46 15.00 -2.49 -0.42
CA THR A 46 15.95 -1.56 0.22
C THR A 46 17.00 -1.01 -0.74
N ALA A 47 17.00 -1.46 -2.00
CA ALA A 47 17.93 -0.98 -3.03
C ALA A 47 17.20 -0.11 -4.06
N SER A 48 17.94 0.80 -4.70
CA SER A 48 17.40 1.68 -5.75
C SER A 48 16.98 0.87 -6.99
N PRO A 49 15.80 1.14 -7.59
CA PRO A 49 14.79 2.11 -7.13
C PRO A 49 14.04 1.55 -5.92
N PHE A 50 14.12 2.25 -4.78
CA PHE A 50 13.50 1.82 -3.53
C PHE A 50 12.00 1.54 -3.73
N LEU A 51 11.42 0.71 -2.85
CA LEU A 51 9.97 0.49 -2.85
C LEU A 51 9.23 1.83 -2.66
N VAL A 52 8.33 2.13 -3.60
CA VAL A 52 7.41 3.27 -3.56
C VAL A 52 5.99 2.71 -3.52
N ILE A 53 5.25 3.06 -2.47
CA ILE A 53 3.83 2.75 -2.33
C ILE A 53 3.01 3.99 -2.69
N THR A 54 2.09 3.84 -3.63
CA THR A 54 1.26 4.93 -4.15
C THR A 54 -0.21 4.66 -3.85
N PRO A 55 -0.93 5.57 -3.18
CA PRO A 55 -2.37 5.43 -2.97
C PRO A 55 -3.14 5.72 -4.26
N GLU A 56 -4.21 4.97 -4.50
CA GLU A 56 -5.14 5.21 -5.60
C GLU A 56 -6.57 5.13 -5.09
N VAL A 57 -7.43 6.04 -5.56
CA VAL A 57 -8.84 6.11 -5.13
C VAL A 57 -9.73 6.06 -6.36
N TYR A 58 -10.67 5.12 -6.39
CA TYR A 58 -11.64 4.97 -7.47
C TYR A 58 -13.06 5.06 -6.92
N VAL A 59 -13.94 5.71 -7.68
CA VAL A 59 -15.35 5.89 -7.33
C VAL A 59 -16.21 5.29 -8.44
N THR A 60 -17.27 4.57 -8.08
CA THR A 60 -18.17 3.93 -9.06
C THR A 60 -18.73 4.94 -10.06
N GLY A 61 -18.47 4.70 -11.35
CA GLY A 61 -18.87 5.56 -12.46
C GLY A 61 -17.85 6.63 -12.83
N VAL A 62 -16.66 6.65 -12.20
CA VAL A 62 -15.55 7.54 -12.56
C VAL A 62 -14.33 6.70 -12.94
N GLY A 63 -13.90 6.80 -14.19
CA GLY A 63 -12.82 5.97 -14.75
C GLY A 63 -11.39 6.42 -14.40
N THR A 64 -11.24 7.58 -13.75
CA THR A 64 -9.92 8.16 -13.42
C THR A 64 -9.64 8.07 -11.92
N ASN A 65 -8.36 7.94 -11.55
CA ASN A 65 -7.92 7.98 -10.16
C ASN A 65 -8.29 9.35 -9.53
N GLN A 66 -9.00 9.30 -8.42
CA GLN A 66 -9.55 10.43 -7.68
C GLN A 66 -8.69 10.81 -6.46
N VAL A 67 -7.48 10.27 -6.29
CA VAL A 67 -6.64 10.54 -5.11
C VAL A 67 -6.36 12.02 -4.88
N SER A 68 -6.29 12.83 -5.95
CA SER A 68 -6.11 14.28 -5.89
C SER A 68 -7.32 15.04 -5.34
N ARG A 69 -8.49 14.39 -5.23
CA ARG A 69 -9.72 14.99 -4.72
C ARG A 69 -9.95 14.74 -3.24
N LEU A 70 -9.02 14.06 -2.56
CA LEU A 70 -9.06 13.91 -1.11
C LEU A 70 -8.98 15.29 -0.45
N LYS A 71 -9.81 15.52 0.56
CA LYS A 71 -9.87 16.80 1.29
C LYS A 71 -8.60 17.12 2.08
N GLY A 72 -7.68 16.16 2.22
CA GLY A 72 -6.39 16.31 2.86
C GLY A 72 -5.38 15.31 2.31
N VAL A 73 -4.09 15.62 2.47
CA VAL A 73 -3.01 14.71 2.10
C VAL A 73 -3.10 13.45 2.98
N PRO A 74 -3.05 12.24 2.40
CA PRO A 74 -2.99 11.01 3.18
C PRO A 74 -1.82 11.04 4.17
N VAL A 75 -2.10 10.80 5.45
CA VAL A 75 -1.08 10.70 6.50
C VAL A 75 -0.72 9.24 6.69
N TRP A 76 0.51 8.88 6.35
CA TRP A 76 1.04 7.54 6.55
C TRP A 76 1.53 7.37 7.98
N LYS A 77 1.26 6.19 8.55
CA LYS A 77 1.79 5.81 9.86
C LYS A 77 2.35 4.40 9.79
N ILE A 78 3.53 4.22 10.34
CA ILE A 78 4.09 2.89 10.60
C ILE A 78 4.01 2.67 12.11
N ASN A 79 3.29 1.63 12.54
CA ASN A 79 3.03 1.35 13.96
C ASN A 79 2.51 2.56 14.76
N GLY A 80 1.65 3.38 14.13
CA GLY A 80 1.06 4.57 14.77
C GLY A 80 1.93 5.84 14.75
N SER A 81 3.19 5.75 14.30
CA SER A 81 4.10 6.90 14.17
C SER A 81 4.01 7.52 12.77
N THR A 82 3.88 8.84 12.69
CA THR A 82 4.00 9.63 11.44
C THR A 82 5.45 9.91 11.06
N THR A 83 6.40 9.58 11.93
CA THR A 83 7.83 9.64 11.61
C THR A 83 8.17 8.45 10.74
N ILE A 84 8.12 8.64 9.43
CA ILE A 84 8.54 7.67 8.43
C ILE A 84 10.08 7.69 8.36
N ALA A 85 10.74 7.21 9.41
CA ALA A 85 12.16 6.87 9.36
C ALA A 85 12.33 5.51 8.65
N THR A 86 13.55 5.15 8.27
CA THR A 86 13.89 3.81 7.75
C THR A 86 13.36 2.75 8.72
N PHE A 87 12.24 2.12 8.36
CA PHE A 87 11.63 1.10 9.20
C PHE A 87 12.18 -0.26 8.76
N GLY A 88 13.00 -0.87 9.62
CA GLY A 88 13.40 -2.26 9.44
C GLY A 88 12.28 -3.18 9.89
N ALA A 89 11.65 -3.90 8.97
CA ALA A 89 10.84 -5.05 9.31
C ALA A 89 11.72 -6.31 9.29
N THR A 90 11.88 -6.98 10.43
CA THR A 90 12.51 -8.30 10.46
C THR A 90 11.51 -9.30 9.87
N ALA A 91 11.86 -9.95 8.76
CA ALA A 91 11.07 -11.06 8.24
C ALA A 91 10.94 -12.13 9.33
N ALA A 92 9.71 -12.50 9.69
CA ALA A 92 9.49 -13.65 10.57
C ALA A 92 10.05 -14.90 9.87
N ARG A 93 10.95 -15.60 10.57
CA ARG A 93 11.52 -16.87 10.13
C ARG A 93 10.46 -17.96 10.04
#